data_AF-A0A370I4R6-F1
#
_entry.id   AF-A0A370I4R6-F1
#
_cell.length_a   1.000
_cell.length_b   1.000
_cell.length_c   1.000
_cell.angle_alpha   90.00
_cell.angle_beta   90.00
_cell.angle_gamma   90.00
#
_symmetry.space_group_name_H-M   'P 1'
#
loop_
_entity.id
_entity.type
_entity.pdbx_description
1 polymer ?
#
loop_
_entity_poly.entity_id
_entity_poly.type
_entity_poly.pdbx_seq_one_letter_code
_entity_poly.pdbx_strand_id
1 'polypeptide(L)'
;MQRDIERAAQIVRAASEFEWAWTVADLADFSDRVGWQQSRPEDRSPSLTTDLAIERTDALLYINNRVNPDVPRPLEQITFNVTDAIVNDPGMKPEIDRVFDELTQRVFEVVEKRPDGSWVEPTRGLRWDLPGIVVTVTTSKTGVYLNFISPAYQKWNDENDANLEED
;
A
#
# COMPACT_ATOMS: atom_id res chain seq x y z
N MET A 1 -8.67 16.96 8.31
CA MET A 1 -8.75 15.57 7.79
C MET A 1 -8.32 14.60 8.89
N GLN A 2 -9.06 13.53 9.21
CA GLN A 2 -8.55 12.54 10.16
C GLN A 2 -7.42 11.74 9.53
N ARG A 3 -6.46 11.31 10.35
CA ARG A 3 -5.25 10.59 9.93
C ARG A 3 -4.75 9.70 11.05
N ASP A 4 -4.21 8.54 10.69
CA ASP A 4 -3.62 7.60 11.65
C ASP A 4 -2.22 7.14 11.22
N ILE A 5 -1.27 8.07 11.36
CA ILE A 5 0.10 7.91 10.85
C ILE A 5 0.88 6.86 11.63
N GLU A 6 0.77 6.88 12.96
CA GLU A 6 1.52 5.96 13.82
C GLU A 6 1.07 4.52 13.59
N ARG A 7 -0.25 4.28 13.52
CA ARG A 7 -0.75 2.93 13.21
C ARG A 7 -0.34 2.49 11.81
N ALA A 8 -0.44 3.38 10.82
CA ALA A 8 0.01 3.09 9.46
C ALA A 8 1.50 2.69 9.40
N ALA A 9 2.38 3.40 10.12
CA ALA A 9 3.80 3.06 10.20
C ALA A 9 4.04 1.71 10.89
N GLN A 10 3.28 1.38 11.94
CA GLN A 10 3.35 0.06 12.57
C GLN A 10 2.91 -1.07 11.63
N ILE A 11 1.90 -0.83 10.79
CA ILE A 11 1.48 -1.78 9.76
C ILE A 11 2.59 -1.94 8.71
N VAL A 12 3.28 -0.87 8.30
CA VAL A 12 4.45 -0.96 7.40
C VAL A 12 5.56 -1.81 8.02
N ARG A 13 5.89 -1.62 9.31
CA ARG A 13 6.84 -2.47 10.03
C ARG A 13 6.41 -3.93 9.98
N ALA A 14 5.18 -4.23 10.38
CA ALA A 14 4.65 -5.59 10.39
C ALA A 14 4.69 -6.24 9.00
N ALA A 15 4.35 -5.48 7.94
CA ALA A 15 4.41 -5.94 6.56
C ALA A 15 5.85 -6.19 6.09
N SER A 16 6.82 -5.37 6.51
CA SER A 16 8.24 -5.58 6.19
C SER A 16 8.85 -6.82 6.84
N GLU A 17 8.30 -7.24 7.98
CA GLU A 17 8.71 -8.42 8.76
C GLU A 17 7.87 -9.67 8.44
N PHE A 18 6.85 -9.54 7.57
CA PHE A 18 5.97 -10.65 7.21
C PHE A 18 6.59 -11.47 6.07
N GLU A 19 6.51 -12.79 6.19
CA GLU A 19 7.02 -13.73 5.19
C GLU A 19 5.99 -13.89 4.05
N TRP A 20 5.94 -12.90 3.16
CA TRP A 20 5.00 -12.91 2.04
C TRP A 20 5.30 -14.02 1.03
N ALA A 21 4.29 -14.83 0.72
CA ALA A 21 4.25 -15.64 -0.48
C ALA A 21 3.62 -14.89 -1.68
N TRP A 22 3.02 -13.72 -1.42
CA TRP A 22 2.26 -12.91 -2.37
C TRP A 22 1.12 -13.67 -3.02
N THR A 23 0.34 -14.35 -2.18
CA THR A 23 -0.89 -15.04 -2.59
C THR A 23 -2.06 -14.60 -1.72
N VAL A 24 -3.28 -14.86 -2.17
CA VAL A 24 -4.49 -14.61 -1.36
C VAL A 24 -4.50 -15.37 -0.03
N ALA A 25 -3.67 -16.42 0.14
CA ALA A 25 -3.57 -17.17 1.39
C ALA A 25 -2.91 -16.33 2.50
N ASP A 26 -2.03 -15.39 2.14
CA ASP A 26 -1.33 -14.52 3.09
C ASP A 26 -2.29 -13.55 3.81
N LEU A 27 -3.45 -13.27 3.20
CA LEU A 27 -4.38 -12.25 3.67
C LEU A 27 -4.90 -12.54 5.07
N ALA A 28 -5.20 -13.80 5.40
CA ALA A 28 -5.74 -14.16 6.70
C ALA A 28 -4.70 -13.94 7.81
N ASP A 29 -3.53 -14.56 7.67
CA ASP A 29 -2.45 -14.48 8.64
C ASP A 29 -1.93 -13.04 8.81
N PHE A 30 -1.81 -12.29 7.71
CA PHE A 30 -1.43 -10.89 7.78
C PHE A 30 -2.50 -10.05 8.46
N SER A 31 -3.77 -10.21 8.11
CA SER A 31 -4.87 -9.45 8.69
C SER A 31 -4.97 -9.66 10.20
N ASP A 32 -4.87 -10.92 10.65
CA ASP A 32 -4.86 -11.25 12.07
C ASP A 32 -3.68 -10.58 12.80
N ARG A 33 -2.49 -10.56 12.18
CA ARG A 33 -1.30 -9.91 12.74
C ARG A 33 -1.46 -8.41 12.92
N VAL A 34 -2.13 -7.73 11.97
CA VAL A 34 -2.30 -6.27 11.99
C VAL A 34 -3.68 -5.82 12.47
N GLY A 35 -4.52 -6.73 12.95
CA GLY A 35 -5.87 -6.41 13.46
C GLY A 35 -6.88 -6.02 12.39
N TRP A 36 -6.61 -6.34 11.13
CA TRP A 36 -7.54 -6.07 10.02
C TRP A 36 -8.63 -7.13 9.96
N GLN A 37 -9.76 -6.77 9.38
CA GLN A 37 -10.87 -7.69 9.17
C GLN A 37 -10.92 -8.09 7.69
N GLN A 38 -10.99 -9.38 7.43
CA GLN A 38 -11.19 -9.92 6.09
C GLN A 38 -12.68 -10.26 5.89
N SER A 39 -13.16 -10.11 4.65
CA SER A 39 -14.40 -10.75 4.22
C SER A 39 -14.27 -12.27 4.26
N ARG A 40 -15.30 -13.00 3.82
CA ARG A 40 -15.26 -14.46 3.99
C ARG A 40 -14.11 -15.06 3.16
N PRO A 41 -13.32 -15.99 3.73
CA PRO A 41 -12.17 -16.58 3.03
C PRO A 41 -12.50 -17.23 1.69
N GLU A 42 -13.73 -17.75 1.54
CA GLU A 42 -14.25 -18.34 0.30
C GLU A 42 -14.57 -17.33 -0.82
N ASP A 43 -14.50 -16.03 -0.54
CA ASP A 43 -14.84 -15.01 -1.53
C ASP A 43 -13.84 -15.02 -2.70
N ARG A 44 -14.39 -15.01 -3.91
CA ARG A 44 -13.60 -14.85 -5.14
C ARG A 44 -12.94 -13.47 -5.21
N SER A 45 -13.49 -12.48 -4.52
CA SER A 45 -12.92 -11.15 -4.39
C SER A 45 -12.91 -10.80 -2.90
N PRO A 46 -11.90 -11.23 -2.13
CA PRO A 46 -11.83 -10.89 -0.73
C PRO A 46 -11.76 -9.36 -0.57
N SER A 47 -12.32 -8.84 0.50
CA SER A 47 -12.13 -7.45 0.92
C SER A 47 -11.45 -7.39 2.27
N LEU A 48 -10.71 -6.32 2.51
CA LEU A 48 -10.05 -6.04 3.78
C LEU A 48 -10.55 -4.72 4.35
N THR A 49 -10.72 -4.68 5.67
CA THR A 49 -11.03 -3.49 6.44
C THR A 49 -9.91 -3.28 7.45
N THR A 50 -9.25 -2.13 7.36
CA THR A 50 -8.17 -1.74 8.26
C THR A 50 -8.70 -1.34 9.64
N ASP A 51 -7.83 -1.36 10.63
CA ASP A 51 -8.12 -0.90 12.00
C ASP A 51 -7.70 0.56 12.24
N LEU A 52 -7.40 1.29 11.16
CA LEU A 52 -6.99 2.70 11.24
C LEU A 52 -8.13 3.55 11.77
N ALA A 53 -7.80 4.51 12.64
CA ALA A 53 -8.75 5.49 13.13
C ALA A 53 -9.03 6.56 12.07
N ILE A 54 -9.74 6.18 11.00
CA ILE A 54 -10.24 7.01 9.90
C ILE A 54 -11.60 6.49 9.43
N GLU A 55 -12.36 7.26 8.65
CA GLU A 55 -13.65 6.84 8.08
C GLU A 55 -13.48 5.85 6.92
N ARG A 56 -12.39 5.99 6.13
CA ARG A 56 -12.08 5.15 4.97
C ARG A 56 -11.17 3.99 5.34
N THR A 57 -11.77 2.99 5.99
CA THR A 57 -11.06 1.79 6.45
C THR A 57 -10.93 0.72 5.37
N ASP A 58 -11.43 0.94 4.15
CA ASP A 58 -11.32 -0.05 3.06
C ASP A 58 -9.88 -0.18 2.56
N ALA A 59 -9.47 -1.43 2.32
CA ALA A 59 -8.26 -1.76 1.58
C ALA A 59 -8.60 -2.48 0.27
N LEU A 60 -8.00 -2.00 -0.82
CA LEU A 60 -8.16 -2.52 -2.18
C LEU A 60 -7.11 -3.59 -2.45
N LEU A 61 -7.54 -4.68 -3.07
CA LEU A 61 -6.68 -5.80 -3.44
C LEU A 61 -6.59 -5.93 -4.95
N TYR A 62 -5.37 -6.05 -5.46
CA TYR A 62 -5.08 -6.36 -6.85
C TYR A 62 -4.66 -7.82 -6.91
N ILE A 63 -5.57 -8.66 -7.39
CA ILE A 63 -5.40 -10.12 -7.46
C ILE A 63 -5.39 -10.54 -8.92
N ASN A 64 -4.38 -11.29 -9.32
CA ASN A 64 -4.31 -11.83 -10.66
C ASN A 64 -5.22 -13.04 -10.81
N ASN A 65 -6.41 -12.81 -11.39
CA ASN A 65 -7.40 -13.86 -11.58
C ASN A 65 -7.21 -14.67 -12.88
N ARG A 66 -6.11 -14.46 -13.62
CA ARG A 66 -5.85 -15.14 -14.91
C ARG A 66 -5.06 -16.44 -14.77
N VAL A 67 -4.76 -16.88 -13.55
CA VAL A 67 -4.03 -18.12 -13.30
C VAL A 67 -4.94 -19.35 -13.33
N ASN A 68 -4.33 -20.52 -13.57
CA ASN A 68 -4.99 -21.82 -13.45
C ASN A 68 -5.58 -21.99 -12.03
N PRO A 69 -6.83 -22.49 -11.88
CA PRO A 69 -7.43 -22.81 -10.58
C PRO A 69 -6.54 -23.60 -9.60
N ASP A 70 -5.60 -24.41 -10.10
CA ASP A 70 -4.68 -25.22 -9.29
C ASP A 70 -3.49 -24.43 -8.72
N VAL A 71 -3.31 -23.17 -9.13
CA VAL A 71 -2.24 -22.28 -8.67
C VAL A 71 -2.82 -21.32 -7.62
N PRO A 72 -2.17 -21.15 -6.46
CA PRO A 72 -2.56 -20.11 -5.49
C PRO A 72 -2.71 -18.75 -6.19
N ARG A 73 -3.84 -18.08 -5.97
CA ARG A 73 -4.15 -16.82 -6.67
C ARG A 73 -3.12 -15.75 -6.29
N PRO A 74 -2.33 -15.23 -7.25
CA PRO A 74 -1.33 -14.23 -6.96
C PRO A 74 -1.97 -12.94 -6.46
N LEU A 75 -1.40 -12.40 -5.39
CA LEU A 75 -1.69 -11.08 -4.87
C LEU A 75 -0.58 -10.15 -5.39
N GLU A 76 -0.95 -9.15 -6.18
CA GLU A 76 0.00 -8.22 -6.79
C GLU A 76 0.22 -6.99 -5.90
N GLN A 77 -0.86 -6.49 -5.29
CA GLN A 77 -0.82 -5.27 -4.48
C GLN A 77 -1.98 -5.19 -3.49
N ILE A 78 -1.72 -4.57 -2.34
CA ILE A 78 -2.70 -4.10 -1.36
C ILE A 78 -2.58 -2.57 -1.26
N THR A 79 -3.69 -1.86 -1.36
CA THR A 79 -3.74 -0.39 -1.24
C THR A 79 -4.69 0.00 -0.12
N PHE A 80 -4.29 0.92 0.76
CA PHE A 80 -5.17 1.42 1.81
C PHE A 80 -4.89 2.89 2.14
N ASN A 81 -5.93 3.60 2.56
CA ASN A 81 -5.82 5.03 2.90
C ASN A 81 -5.25 5.21 4.30
N VAL A 82 -4.48 6.27 4.52
CA VAL A 82 -3.99 6.68 5.85
C VAL A 82 -4.76 7.91 6.36
N THR A 83 -5.55 8.53 5.48
CA THR A 83 -6.38 9.69 5.76
C THR A 83 -7.80 9.50 5.25
N ASP A 84 -8.75 10.25 5.81
CA ASP A 84 -10.07 10.37 5.19
C ASP A 84 -10.00 10.95 3.78
N ALA A 85 -11.02 10.66 2.98
CA ALA A 85 -11.22 11.40 1.74
C ALA A 85 -11.79 12.78 2.06
N ILE A 86 -11.15 13.80 1.52
CA ILE A 86 -11.68 15.15 1.54
C ILE A 86 -12.32 15.50 0.19
N VAL A 87 -13.24 16.46 0.20
CA VAL A 87 -13.70 17.13 -1.03
C VAL A 87 -12.47 17.75 -1.70
N ASN A 88 -12.41 17.67 -3.03
CA ASN A 88 -11.31 18.18 -3.84
C ASN A 88 -11.22 19.72 -3.74
N ASP A 89 -10.58 20.20 -2.68
CA ASP A 89 -10.34 21.60 -2.37
C ASP A 89 -8.84 21.90 -2.50
N PRO A 90 -8.42 22.80 -3.42
CA PRO A 90 -7.03 23.21 -3.56
C PRO A 90 -6.38 23.72 -2.26
N GLY A 91 -7.17 24.29 -1.34
CA GLY A 91 -6.71 24.76 -0.04
C GLY A 91 -6.18 23.65 0.88
N MET A 92 -6.47 22.39 0.57
CA MET A 92 -6.06 21.23 1.38
C MET A 92 -4.74 20.60 0.95
N LYS A 93 -4.18 21.01 -0.20
CA LYS A 93 -2.89 20.49 -0.67
C LYS A 93 -1.78 20.61 0.41
N PRO A 94 -1.62 21.73 1.14
CA PRO A 94 -0.62 21.83 2.21
C PRO A 94 -0.86 20.86 3.38
N GLU A 95 -2.11 20.49 3.67
CA GLU A 95 -2.43 19.50 4.70
C GLU A 95 -2.04 18.08 4.24
N ILE A 96 -2.36 17.72 2.98
CA ILE A 96 -1.94 16.45 2.37
C ILE A 96 -0.42 16.35 2.34
N ASP A 97 0.28 17.40 1.88
CA ASP A 97 1.74 17.43 1.81
C ASP A 97 2.36 17.24 3.21
N ARG A 98 1.78 17.87 4.24
CA ARG A 98 2.22 17.67 5.63
C ARG A 98 2.02 16.24 6.11
N VAL A 99 0.86 15.63 5.84
CA VAL A 99 0.61 14.22 6.23
C VAL A 99 1.58 13.29 5.52
N PHE A 100 1.84 13.54 4.24
CA PHE A 100 2.82 12.80 3.47
C PHE A 100 4.22 12.88 4.09
N ASP A 101 4.68 14.10 4.43
CA ASP A 101 6.00 14.29 5.04
C ASP A 101 6.10 13.59 6.41
N GLU A 102 5.07 13.71 7.25
CA GLU A 102 5.01 13.03 8.54
C GLU A 102 5.01 11.50 8.39
N LEU A 103 4.20 10.95 7.49
CA LEU A 103 4.12 9.50 7.27
C LEU A 103 5.41 8.94 6.67
N THR A 104 6.01 9.62 5.70
CA THR A 104 7.26 9.15 5.07
C THR A 104 8.43 9.17 6.04
N GLN A 105 8.50 10.17 6.93
CA GLN A 105 9.44 10.18 8.04
C GLN A 105 9.24 8.98 8.97
N ARG A 106 7.99 8.65 9.32
CA ARG A 106 7.71 7.47 10.15
C ARG A 106 8.04 6.16 9.45
N VAL A 107 7.75 6.04 8.15
CA VAL A 107 8.15 4.88 7.35
C VAL A 107 9.67 4.72 7.38
N PHE A 108 10.43 5.79 7.15
CA PHE A 108 11.89 5.79 7.27
C PHE A 108 12.38 5.28 8.64
N GLU A 109 11.77 5.75 9.73
CA GLU A 109 12.12 5.34 11.09
C GLU A 109 11.85 3.86 11.37
N VAL A 110 10.75 3.31 10.85
CA VAL A 110 10.39 1.90 11.13
C VAL A 110 11.08 0.89 10.23
N VAL A 111 11.44 1.28 8.99
CA VAL A 111 12.16 0.39 8.06
C VAL A 111 13.68 0.63 8.07
N GLU A 112 14.14 1.67 8.77
CA GLU A 112 15.54 2.08 8.95
C GLU A 112 16.31 2.24 7.61
N LYS A 113 15.59 2.58 6.54
CA LYS A 113 16.11 2.68 5.17
C LYS A 113 15.56 3.93 4.48
N ARG A 114 16.41 4.62 3.70
CA ARG A 114 15.97 5.70 2.81
C ARG A 114 15.14 5.15 1.63
N PRO A 115 14.25 5.95 1.04
CA PRO A 115 13.54 5.57 -0.18
C PRO A 115 14.51 5.24 -1.31
N ASP A 116 14.18 4.22 -2.10
CA ASP A 116 14.88 3.82 -3.32
C ASP A 116 14.38 4.58 -4.56
N GLY A 117 13.14 5.09 -4.51
CA GLY A 117 12.51 5.83 -5.60
C GLY A 117 11.63 6.98 -5.14
N SER A 118 11.42 7.96 -6.02
CA SER A 118 10.58 9.12 -5.78
C SER A 118 9.97 9.67 -7.07
N TRP A 119 8.77 10.23 -6.98
CA TRP A 119 8.11 10.94 -8.09
C TRP A 119 7.32 12.14 -7.57
N VAL A 120 7.04 13.09 -8.47
CA VAL A 120 6.38 14.37 -8.13
C VAL A 120 5.13 14.69 -8.96
N GLU A 121 5.00 14.10 -10.15
CA GLU A 121 3.86 14.33 -11.06
C GLU A 121 3.37 12.99 -11.64
N PRO A 122 2.05 12.80 -11.87
CA PRO A 122 0.93 13.68 -11.49
C PRO A 122 0.58 13.60 -9.98
N THR A 123 1.30 12.77 -9.24
CA THR A 123 1.20 12.62 -7.78
C THR A 123 2.58 12.69 -7.17
N ARG A 124 2.66 12.97 -5.88
CA ARG A 124 3.91 12.85 -5.12
C ARG A 124 3.98 11.49 -4.45
N GLY A 125 5.14 10.84 -4.51
CA GLY A 125 5.35 9.60 -3.77
C GLY A 125 6.79 9.20 -3.56
N LEU A 126 6.96 8.28 -2.61
CA LEU A 126 8.24 7.66 -2.23
C LEU A 126 8.07 6.14 -2.21
N ARG A 127 9.11 5.43 -2.63
CA ARG A 127 9.16 3.96 -2.72
C ARG A 127 10.33 3.41 -1.92
N TRP A 128 10.09 2.30 -1.23
CA TRP A 128 11.09 1.48 -0.55
C TRP A 128 11.02 0.05 -1.06
N ASP A 129 12.16 -0.45 -1.53
CA ASP A 129 12.34 -1.84 -1.94
C ASP A 129 12.93 -2.64 -0.79
N LEU A 130 12.07 -3.40 -0.11
CA LEU A 130 12.44 -4.28 1.01
C LEU A 130 12.49 -5.73 0.52
N PRO A 131 13.21 -6.64 1.20
CA PRO A 131 13.45 -8.00 0.70
C PRO A 131 12.18 -8.80 0.35
N GLY A 132 11.09 -8.62 1.10
CA GLY A 132 9.82 -9.35 0.90
C GLY A 132 8.68 -8.51 0.33
N ILE A 133 8.85 -7.19 0.18
CA ILE A 133 7.77 -6.26 -0.12
C ILE A 133 8.31 -4.95 -0.69
N VAL A 134 7.58 -4.35 -1.63
CA VAL A 134 7.77 -2.96 -2.01
C VAL A 134 6.69 -2.11 -1.33
N VAL A 135 7.13 -1.08 -0.62
CA VAL A 135 6.24 -0.14 0.07
C VAL A 135 6.26 1.18 -0.69
N THR A 136 5.09 1.74 -0.98
CA THR A 136 4.98 3.11 -1.49
C THR A 136 4.06 3.94 -0.63
N VAL A 137 4.47 5.19 -0.38
CA VAL A 137 3.61 6.23 0.18
C VAL A 137 3.30 7.19 -0.97
N THR A 138 2.02 7.46 -1.21
CA THR A 138 1.59 8.27 -2.35
C THR A 138 0.49 9.24 -1.95
N THR A 139 0.55 10.47 -2.47
CA THR A 139 -0.55 11.43 -2.40
C THR A 139 -1.57 11.18 -3.50
N SER A 140 -2.85 11.36 -3.23
CA SER A 140 -3.88 11.56 -4.25
C SER A 140 -4.42 12.98 -4.17
N LYS A 141 -5.40 13.32 -5.02
CA LYS A 141 -6.14 14.58 -4.90
C LYS A 141 -6.92 14.72 -3.59
N THR A 142 -7.16 13.61 -2.89
CA THR A 142 -8.08 13.55 -1.75
C THR A 142 -7.46 13.01 -0.48
N GLY A 143 -6.16 12.70 -0.46
CA GLY A 143 -5.50 12.19 0.75
C GLY A 143 -4.15 11.53 0.52
N VAL A 144 -3.71 10.74 1.49
CA VAL A 144 -2.48 9.94 1.44
C VAL A 144 -2.82 8.46 1.59
N TYR A 145 -2.19 7.61 0.81
CA TYR A 145 -2.38 6.17 0.85
C TYR A 145 -1.05 5.43 0.79
N LEU A 146 -1.08 4.18 1.26
CA LEU A 146 0.02 3.23 1.19
C LEU A 146 -0.30 2.16 0.15
N ASN A 147 0.73 1.69 -0.56
CA ASN A 147 0.66 0.42 -1.29
C ASN A 147 1.72 -0.54 -0.78
N PHE A 148 1.30 -1.78 -0.59
CA PHE A 148 2.14 -2.95 -0.40
C PHE A 148 2.12 -3.74 -1.70
N ILE A 149 3.28 -3.91 -2.31
CA ILE A 149 3.40 -4.41 -3.68
C ILE A 149 4.33 -5.61 -3.68
N SER A 150 3.95 -6.67 -4.40
CA SER A 150 4.82 -7.83 -4.63
C SER A 150 6.10 -7.41 -5.35
N PRO A 151 7.29 -7.80 -4.87
CA PRO A 151 8.54 -7.50 -5.58
C PRO A 151 8.55 -7.98 -7.04
N ALA A 152 7.93 -9.14 -7.32
CA ALA A 152 7.83 -9.67 -8.67
C ALA A 152 6.93 -8.79 -9.57
N TYR A 153 5.80 -8.33 -9.03
CA TYR A 153 4.90 -7.43 -9.75
C TYR A 153 5.52 -6.04 -9.96
N GLN A 154 6.20 -5.51 -8.94
CA GLN A 154 6.92 -4.24 -9.07
C GLN A 154 7.99 -4.32 -10.14
N LYS A 155 8.78 -5.40 -10.19
CA LYS A 155 9.78 -5.59 -11.23
C LYS A 155 9.16 -5.59 -12.64
N TRP A 156 8.03 -6.26 -12.81
CA TRP A 156 7.31 -6.25 -14.09
C TRP A 156 6.82 -4.84 -14.47
N ASN A 157 6.34 -4.04 -13.51
CA ASN A 157 5.99 -2.63 -13.75
C ASN A 157 7.23 -1.82 -14.16
N ASP A 158 8.34 -1.95 -13.44
CA ASP A 158 9.59 -1.23 -13.73
C ASP A 158 10.11 -1.54 -15.14
N GLU A 159 10.02 -2.80 -15.57
CA GLU A 159 10.39 -3.23 -16.92
C GLU A 159 9.47 -2.63 -17.99
N ASN A 160 8.15 -2.56 -17.73
CA ASN A 160 7.22 -1.94 -18.67
C ASN A 160 7.43 -0.43 -18.79
N ASP A 161 7.65 0.26 -17.67
CA ASP A 161 7.89 1.70 -17.66
C ASP A 161 9.17 2.03 -18.44
N ALA A 162 10.25 1.26 -18.26
CA ALA A 162 11.48 1.41 -19.03
C ALA A 162 11.26 1.24 -20.55
N ASN A 163 10.42 0.27 -20.96
CA ASN A 163 10.11 0.07 -22.38
C ASN A 163 9.30 1.23 -22.98
N LEU A 164 8.46 1.91 -22.19
CA LEU A 164 7.68 3.06 -22.66
C LEU A 164 8.52 4.34 -22.79
N GLU A 165 9.66 4.42 -22.10
CA GLU A 165 10.60 5.54 -22.19
C GLU A 165 11.57 5.42 -23.38
N GLU A 166 11.71 4.23 -23.98
CA GLU A 166 12.58 3.97 -25.13
C GLU A 166 11.92 4.19 -26.51
N ASP A 167 10.60 4.40 -26.56
CA ASP A 167 9.79 4.64 -27.78
C ASP A 167 9.46 6.13 -28.04
#